data_AF-A0A965FBV1-F1
#
_entry.id   AF-A0A965FBV1-F1
#
_cell.length_a   1.000
_cell.length_b   1.000
_cell.length_c   1.000
_cell.angle_alpha   90.00
_cell.angle_beta   90.00
_cell.angle_gamma   90.00
#
_symmetry.space_group_name_H-M   'P 1'
#
loop_
_entity.id
_entity.type
_entity.pdbx_description
1 polymer ?
#
loop_
_entity_poly.entity_id
_entity_poly.type
_entity_poly.pdbx_seq_one_letter_code
_entity_poly.pdbx_strand_id
1 'polypeptide(L)'
;MLGLALGLLVGMFVGGAAAPDELADMGDLLRWSAPSLRGINDVAEAITIGSLIFTAFALVPGTKAFTSTLLAAALSAGVWALAGTAYLVTTYLAITGS
;
A
#
# COMPACT_ATOMS: atom_id res chain seq x y z
N MET A 1 7.94 2.42 7.25
CA MET A 1 7.70 3.50 6.26
C MET A 1 8.96 3.95 5.54
N LEU A 2 10.09 4.19 6.22
CA LEU A 2 11.37 4.53 5.55
C LEU A 2 11.78 3.50 4.47
N GLY A 3 11.68 2.19 4.78
CA GLY A 3 12.02 1.14 3.83
C GLY A 3 11.15 1.14 2.56
N LEU A 4 9.85 1.44 2.71
CA LEU A 4 8.95 1.59 1.57
C LEU A 4 9.32 2.82 0.73
N ALA A 5 9.62 3.96 1.36
CA ALA A 5 10.03 5.16 0.64
C ALA A 5 11.33 4.95 -0.13
N LEU A 6 12.34 4.32 0.50
CA LEU A 6 13.61 4.00 -0.16
C LEU A 6 13.43 2.97 -1.27
N GLY A 7 12.66 1.90 -1.02
CA GLY A 7 12.36 0.87 -2.01
C GLY A 7 11.62 1.42 -3.21
N LEU A 8 10.64 2.30 -2.99
CA LEU A 8 9.92 3.02 -4.05
C LEU A 8 10.88 3.86 -4.89
N LEU A 9 11.68 4.72 -4.26
CA LEU A 9 12.63 5.59 -4.97
C LEU A 9 13.60 4.77 -5.81
N VAL A 10 14.27 3.78 -5.20
CA VAL A 10 15.23 2.92 -5.90
C VAL A 10 14.54 2.15 -7.02
N GLY A 11 13.37 1.57 -6.76
CA GLY A 11 12.61 0.82 -7.75
C GLY A 11 12.19 1.67 -8.95
N MET A 12 11.76 2.91 -8.73
CA MET A 12 11.36 3.82 -9.81
C MET A 12 12.53 4.17 -10.73
N PHE A 13 13.70 4.48 -10.18
CA PHE A 13 14.87 4.83 -11.00
C PHE A 13 15.51 3.61 -11.68
N VAL A 14 15.66 2.50 -10.95
CA VAL A 14 16.26 1.27 -11.50
C VAL A 14 15.34 0.62 -12.54
N GLY A 15 14.03 0.64 -12.30
CA GLY A 15 13.03 0.11 -13.23
C GLY A 15 12.70 1.04 -14.40
N GLY A 16 13.28 2.25 -14.46
CA GLY A 16 13.00 3.23 -15.50
C GLY A 16 11.64 3.94 -15.40
N ALA A 17 10.76 3.48 -14.51
CA ALA A 17 9.42 4.04 -14.31
C ALA A 17 9.42 5.48 -13.75
N ALA A 18 10.57 6.04 -13.38
CA ALA A 18 10.72 7.46 -13.05
C ALA A 18 10.79 8.36 -14.29
N ALA A 19 11.04 7.82 -15.49
CA ALA A 19 11.09 8.59 -16.73
C ALA A 19 9.69 8.73 -17.37
N PRO A 20 9.45 9.76 -18.20
CA PRO A 20 8.22 9.88 -18.98
C PRO A 20 8.06 8.71 -19.94
N ASP A 21 6.85 8.17 -20.08
CA ASP A 21 6.55 7.13 -21.06
C ASP A 21 6.54 7.70 -22.50
N GLU A 22 7.15 6.99 -23.44
CA GLU A 22 7.33 7.49 -24.83
C GLU A 22 6.04 7.47 -25.66
N LEU A 23 5.06 6.64 -25.28
CA LEU A 23 3.88 6.35 -26.10
C LEU A 23 2.59 7.01 -25.59
N ALA A 24 2.52 7.32 -24.29
CA ALA A 24 1.44 8.08 -23.66
C ALA A 24 1.82 8.39 -22.20
N ASP A 25 2.42 9.56 -21.94
CA ASP A 25 2.78 9.94 -20.58
C ASP A 25 1.54 10.33 -19.77
N MET A 26 1.30 9.59 -18.69
CA MET A 26 0.21 9.80 -17.74
C MET A 26 0.48 10.98 -16.80
N GLY A 27 1.65 11.60 -16.91
CA GLY A 27 2.10 12.73 -16.10
C GLY A 27 2.68 12.30 -14.75
N ASP A 28 3.53 13.18 -14.20
CA ASP A 28 4.28 12.91 -12.97
C ASP A 28 3.40 12.45 -11.80
N LEU A 29 2.24 13.10 -11.59
CA LEU A 29 1.37 12.78 -10.45
C LEU A 29 0.89 11.32 -10.52
N LEU A 30 0.37 10.89 -11.67
CA LEU A 30 -0.17 9.55 -11.82
C LEU A 30 0.95 8.50 -11.76
N ARG A 31 2.09 8.79 -12.43
CA ARG A 31 3.29 7.93 -12.47
C ARG A 31 3.85 7.62 -11.08
N TRP A 32 3.92 8.61 -10.20
CA TRP A 32 4.41 8.40 -8.84
C TRP A 32 3.33 7.87 -7.90
N SER A 33 2.06 8.21 -8.12
CA SER A 33 0.95 7.78 -7.26
C SER A 33 0.69 6.27 -7.32
N ALA A 34 0.65 5.67 -8.52
CA ALA A 34 0.34 4.26 -8.68
C ALA A 34 1.28 3.31 -7.90
N PRO A 35 2.62 3.38 -8.06
CA PRO A 35 3.53 2.53 -7.30
C PRO A 35 3.57 2.88 -5.80
N SER A 36 3.35 4.14 -5.44
CA SER A 36 3.26 4.55 -4.02
C SER A 36 2.05 3.92 -3.34
N LEU A 37 0.86 4.02 -3.97
CA LEU A 37 -0.38 3.47 -3.45
C LEU A 37 -0.31 1.94 -3.41
N ARG A 38 0.31 1.31 -4.40
CA ARG A 38 0.56 -0.13 -4.39
C ARG A 38 1.40 -0.56 -3.20
N GLY A 39 2.53 0.11 -2.96
CA GLY A 39 3.38 -0.20 -1.82
C GLY A 39 2.66 0.00 -0.49
N ILE A 40 1.90 1.09 -0.34
CA ILE A 40 1.10 1.34 0.87
C ILE A 40 0.06 0.24 1.07
N ASN A 41 -0.61 -0.18 0.00
CA ASN A 41 -1.59 -1.26 0.01
C ASN A 41 -0.95 -2.58 0.48
N ASP A 42 0.17 -3.01 -0.12
CA ASP A 42 0.85 -4.26 0.23
C ASP A 42 1.33 -4.27 1.70
N VAL A 43 1.86 -3.13 2.19
CA VAL A 43 2.29 -3.00 3.59
C VAL A 43 1.10 -3.02 4.56
N ALA A 44 0.02 -2.31 4.23
CA ALA A 44 -1.18 -2.30 5.05
C ALA A 44 -1.86 -3.68 5.09
N GLU A 45 -1.85 -4.41 3.98
CA GLU A 45 -2.29 -5.80 3.90
C GLU A 45 -1.47 -6.69 4.83
N ALA A 46 -0.14 -6.63 4.74
CA ALA A 46 0.75 -7.44 5.56
C ALA A 46 0.56 -7.18 7.06
N ILE A 47 0.41 -5.92 7.47
CA ILE A 47 0.13 -5.55 8.87
C ILE A 47 -1.24 -6.11 9.29
N THR A 48 -2.26 -5.98 8.44
CA THR A 48 -3.62 -6.44 8.74
C THR A 48 -3.66 -7.95 8.93
N ILE A 49 -3.24 -8.70 7.91
CA ILE A 49 -3.28 -10.16 7.92
C ILE A 49 -2.36 -10.71 9.01
N GLY A 50 -1.15 -10.18 9.13
CA GLY A 50 -0.19 -10.60 10.15
C GLY A 50 -0.72 -10.36 11.58
N SER A 51 -1.32 -9.20 11.83
CA SER A 51 -1.92 -8.88 13.14
C SER A 51 -3.11 -9.77 13.45
N LEU A 52 -3.95 -10.09 12.46
CA LEU A 52 -5.10 -11.00 12.65
C LEU A 52 -4.64 -12.42 12.97
N ILE A 53 -3.68 -12.95 12.22
CA ILE A 53 -3.10 -14.28 12.48
C ILE A 53 -2.45 -14.31 13.87
N PHE A 54 -1.64 -13.30 14.21
CA PHE A 54 -1.01 -13.22 15.52
C PHE A 54 -2.05 -13.14 16.65
N THR A 55 -3.10 -12.35 16.48
CA THR A 55 -4.20 -12.26 17.45
C THR A 55 -4.92 -13.59 17.61
N ALA A 56 -5.21 -14.29 16.52
CA ALA A 56 -5.97 -15.53 16.52
C ALA A 56 -5.22 -16.70 17.18
N PHE A 57 -3.90 -16.79 16.99
CA PHE A 57 -3.13 -17.96 17.40
C PHE A 57 -2.19 -17.74 18.58
N ALA A 58 -1.77 -16.49 18.86
CA ALA A 58 -0.77 -16.21 19.89
C ALA A 58 -1.31 -15.45 21.10
N LEU A 59 -2.51 -14.86 21.02
CA LEU A 59 -3.05 -13.98 22.07
C LEU A 59 -4.30 -14.54 22.74
N VAL A 60 -4.45 -14.23 24.03
CA VAL A 60 -5.60 -14.63 24.85
C VAL A 60 -6.67 -13.52 24.81
N PRO A 61 -7.93 -13.84 24.48
CA PRO A 61 -9.03 -12.88 24.50
C PRO A 61 -9.18 -12.16 25.85
N GLY A 62 -9.56 -10.88 25.81
CA GLY A 62 -9.76 -10.05 27.01
C GLY A 62 -8.48 -9.43 27.60
N THR A 63 -7.30 -9.77 27.07
CA THR A 63 -6.03 -9.12 27.46
C THR A 63 -5.83 -7.80 26.73
N LYS A 64 -5.06 -6.87 27.32
CA LYS A 64 -4.68 -5.60 26.67
C LYS A 64 -3.99 -5.83 25.33
N ALA A 65 -3.11 -6.85 25.25
CA ALA A 65 -2.39 -7.21 24.04
C ALA A 65 -3.35 -7.65 22.91
N PHE A 66 -4.38 -8.43 23.24
CA PHE A 66 -5.42 -8.83 22.28
C PHE A 66 -6.12 -7.61 21.70
N THR A 67 -6.62 -6.70 22.55
CA THR A 67 -7.33 -5.50 22.10
C THR A 67 -6.43 -4.56 21.30
N SER A 68 -5.18 -4.34 21.71
CA SER A 68 -4.27 -3.45 20.98
C SER A 68 -3.87 -4.00 19.62
N THR A 69 -3.65 -5.32 19.51
CA THR A 69 -3.28 -5.95 18.24
C THR A 69 -4.47 -5.99 17.29
N LEU A 70 -5.67 -6.27 17.81
CA LEU A 70 -6.90 -6.20 17.01
C LEU A 70 -7.19 -4.78 16.52
N LEU A 71 -6.91 -3.75 17.33
CA LEU A 71 -7.02 -2.35 16.91
C LEU A 71 -6.01 -2.01 15.81
N ALA A 72 -4.76 -2.50 15.93
CA ALA A 72 -3.76 -2.32 14.87
C ALA A 72 -4.24 -2.94 13.55
N ALA A 73 -4.80 -4.15 13.59
CA ALA A 73 -5.40 -4.81 12.44
C ALA A 73 -6.56 -4.01 11.85
N ALA A 74 -7.45 -3.47 12.68
CA ALA A 74 -8.60 -2.70 12.22
C ALA A 74 -8.19 -1.39 11.53
N LEU A 75 -7.23 -0.66 12.12
CA LEU A 75 -6.72 0.58 11.53
C LEU A 75 -5.96 0.31 10.23
N SER A 76 -5.10 -0.72 10.19
CA SER A 76 -4.39 -1.09 8.97
C SER A 76 -5.33 -1.59 7.88
N ALA A 77 -6.42 -2.29 8.23
CA ALA A 77 -7.43 -2.72 7.26
C ALA A 77 -8.13 -1.53 6.59
N GLY A 78 -8.41 -0.47 7.35
CA GLY A 78 -8.94 0.78 6.79
C GLY A 78 -7.98 1.42 5.79
N VAL A 79 -6.68 1.49 6.13
CA VAL A 79 -5.65 2.00 5.21
C VAL A 79 -5.52 1.11 3.97
N TRP A 80 -5.55 -0.21 4.16
CA TRP A 80 -5.48 -1.19 3.07
C TRP A 80 -6.62 -0.99 2.07
N ALA A 81 -7.86 -0.88 2.55
CA ALA A 81 -9.03 -0.63 1.71
C ALA A 81 -8.90 0.67 0.92
N LEU A 82 -8.57 1.79 1.60
CA LEU A 82 -8.43 3.10 0.96
C LEU A 82 -7.32 3.12 -0.08
N ALA A 83 -6.14 2.59 0.25
CA ALA A 83 -5.01 2.53 -0.66
C ALA A 83 -5.30 1.63 -1.88
N GLY A 84 -6.02 0.51 -1.67
CA GLY A 84 -6.40 -0.40 -2.74
C GLY A 84 -7.40 0.24 -3.71
N THR A 85 -8.41 0.92 -3.18
CA THR A 85 -9.36 1.68 -4.01
C THR A 85 -8.65 2.79 -4.78
N ALA A 86 -7.79 3.57 -4.12
CA ALA A 86 -7.03 4.64 -4.79
C ALA A 86 -6.11 4.06 -5.88
N TYR A 87 -5.44 2.94 -5.62
CA TYR A 87 -4.61 2.25 -6.60
C TYR A 87 -5.41 1.81 -7.84
N LEU A 88 -6.60 1.24 -7.64
CA LEU A 88 -7.50 0.88 -8.73
C LEU A 88 -7.90 2.10 -9.58
N VAL A 89 -8.23 3.21 -8.93
CA VAL A 89 -8.55 4.47 -9.63
C VAL A 89 -7.36 4.97 -10.43
N THR A 90 -6.16 5.03 -9.84
CA THR A 90 -4.96 5.47 -10.56
C THR A 90 -4.61 4.57 -11.73
N THR A 91 -4.85 3.25 -11.61
CA THR A 91 -4.65 2.30 -12.70
C THR A 91 -5.65 2.54 -13.82
N TYR A 92 -6.92 2.79 -13.48
CA TYR A 92 -7.94 3.13 -14.47
C TYR A 92 -7.56 4.40 -15.24
N LEU A 93 -7.22 5.48 -14.53
CA LEU A 93 -6.80 6.75 -15.14
C LEU A 93 -5.55 6.57 -16.02
N ALA A 94 -4.61 5.72 -15.59
CA ALA A 94 -3.41 5.39 -16.35
C ALA A 94 -3.67 4.56 -17.61
N ILE A 95 -4.84 3.92 -17.72
CA ILE A 95 -5.20 3.17 -18.94
C ILE A 95 -6.04 4.05 -19.86
N THR A 96 -6.90 4.92 -19.31
CA THR A 96 -7.82 5.76 -20.09
C THR A 96 -7.22 7.08 -20.55
N GLY A 97 -6.11 7.54 -19.96
CA GLY A 97 -5.43 8.78 -20.36
C GLY A 97 -6.24 10.05 -20.08
N SER A 98 -7.11 10.03 -19.07
CA SER A 98 -8.05 11.10 -18.69
C SER A 98 -7.74 11.70 -17.34
#